data_AF-A0A7D5R4D5-F1
#
_entry.id   AF-A0A7D5R4D5-F1
#
_cell.length_a   1.000
_cell.length_b   1.000
_cell.length_c   1.000
_cell.angle_alpha   90.00
_cell.angle_beta   90.00
_cell.angle_gamma   90.00
#
_symmetry.space_group_name_H-M   'P 1'
#
loop_
_entity.id
_entity.type
_entity.pdbx_description
1 polymer ?
#
loop_
_entity_poly.entity_id
_entity_poly.type
_entity_poly.pdbx_seq_one_letter_code
_entity_poly.pdbx_strand_id
1 'polypeptide(L)' 'MVFKIMYKFQDDDKSYTCYVTHSQYINFKNLPSIKEIIILKRNQMEMKQYEEEMQRSIDEAFANSTSHIKNLSDEL' A
#
# COMPACT_ATOMS: atom_id res chain seq x y z
N MET A 1 8.70 -8.81 -8.70
CA MET A 1 7.64 -8.50 -9.69
C MET A 1 6.39 -8.07 -8.94
N VAL A 2 5.81 -6.93 -9.29
CA VAL A 2 4.62 -6.37 -8.64
C VAL A 2 3.35 -6.81 -9.40
N PHE A 3 2.29 -7.18 -8.69
CA PHE A 3 1.01 -7.59 -9.28
C PHE A 3 -0.17 -7.04 -8.49
N LYS A 4 -1.31 -6.92 -9.16
CA LYS A 4 -2.54 -6.38 -8.59
C LYS A 4 -3.29 -7.49 -7.85
N ILE A 5 -3.81 -7.16 -6.67
CA ILE A 5 -4.71 -8.01 -5.91
C ILE A 5 -6.00 -7.24 -5.62
N MET A 6 -7.10 -7.98 -5.51
CA MET A 6 -8.34 -7.52 -4.88
C MET A 6 -8.48 -8.23 -3.54
N TYR A 7 -8.92 -7.53 -2.51
CA TYR A 7 -9.12 -8.11 -1.20
C TYR A 7 -10.35 -7.53 -0.50
N LYS A 8 -10.87 -8.27 0.47
CA LYS A 8 -12.02 -7.89 1.29
C LYS A 8 -11.69 -8.15 2.76
N PHE A 9 -12.06 -7.22 3.65
CA PHE A 9 -11.93 -7.41 5.09
C PHE A 9 -13.10 -8.23 5.64
N GLN A 10 -12.94 -8.83 6.82
CA GLN A 10 -14.01 -9.59 7.48
C GLN A 10 -15.20 -8.71 7.87
N ASP A 11 -14.92 -7.50 8.36
CA ASP A 11 -15.91 -6.57 8.91
C ASP A 11 -16.39 -5.50 7.92
N ASP A 12 -15.94 -5.57 6.65
CA ASP A 12 -16.32 -4.60 5.62
C ASP A 12 -16.88 -5.33 4.40
N ASP A 13 -17.96 -4.80 3.84
CA ASP A 13 -18.56 -5.34 2.64
C ASP A 13 -17.89 -4.88 1.34
N LYS A 14 -17.05 -3.86 1.42
CA LYS A 14 -16.32 -3.30 0.27
C LYS A 14 -15.14 -4.16 -0.14
N SER A 15 -14.88 -4.17 -1.45
CA SER A 15 -13.68 -4.72 -2.05
C SER A 15 -12.67 -3.62 -2.33
N TYR A 16 -11.40 -3.90 -2.06
CA TYR A 16 -10.28 -3.00 -2.25
C TYR A 16 -9.30 -3.60 -3.25
N THR A 17 -8.53 -2.76 -3.92
CA THR A 17 -7.45 -3.21 -4.81
C THR A 17 -6.15 -2.51 -4.49
N CYS A 18 -5.05 -3.24 -4.51
CA CYS A 18 -3.70 -2.67 -4.40
C CYS A 18 -2.71 -3.47 -5.26
N TYR A 19 -1.52 -2.91 -5.45
CA TYR A 19 -0.42 -3.66 -6.04
C TYR A 19 0.60 -4.03 -4.97
N VAL A 20 1.03 -5.29 -5.02
CA VAL A 20 1.93 -5.88 -4.05
C VAL A 20 3.04 -6.65 -4.75
N THR A 21 4.20 -6.70 -4.10
CA THR A 21 5.23 -7.69 -4.41
C THR A 21 4.82 -9.07 -3.89
N HIS A 22 5.49 -10.12 -4.35
CA HIS A 22 5.24 -11.48 -3.85
C HIS A 22 5.44 -11.59 -2.32
N SER A 23 6.48 -10.97 -1.77
CA SER A 23 6.73 -10.96 -0.32
C SER A 23 5.64 -10.22 0.44
N GLN A 24 5.20 -9.06 -0.06
CA GLN A 24 4.08 -8.32 0.53
C GLN A 24 2.78 -9.13 0.47
N TYR A 25 2.51 -9.82 -0.63
CA TYR A 25 1.34 -10.69 -0.75
C TYR A 25 1.33 -11.82 0.30
N ILE A 26 2.47 -12.48 0.54
CA ILE A 26 2.58 -13.52 1.57
C ILE A 26 2.22 -12.95 2.94
N ASN A 27 2.75 -11.78 3.28
CA ASN A 27 2.43 -11.11 4.54
C ASN A 27 0.95 -10.71 4.61
N PHE A 28 0.40 -10.18 3.52
CA PHE A 28 -0.96 -9.67 3.46
C PHE A 28 -2.02 -10.77 3.54
N LYS A 29 -1.79 -11.91 2.87
CA LYS A 29 -2.69 -13.07 2.89
C LYS A 29 -2.88 -13.66 4.29
N ASN A 30 -1.87 -13.53 5.16
CA ASN A 30 -1.89 -14.12 6.50
C ASN A 30 -2.52 -13.20 7.55
N LEU A 31 -3.03 -12.02 7.18
CA LEU A 31 -3.67 -11.10 8.11
C LEU A 31 -5.03 -11.63 8.54
N PRO A 32 -5.33 -11.73 9.86
CA PRO A 32 -6.60 -12.24 10.37
C PRO A 32 -7.81 -11.44 9.87
N SER A 33 -7.63 -10.14 9.62
CA SER A 33 -8.69 -9.25 9.16
C SER A 33 -9.10 -9.48 7.70
N ILE A 34 -8.30 -10.22 6.91
CA ILE A 34 -8.61 -10.48 5.50
C ILE A 34 -9.56 -11.68 5.39
N LYS A 35 -10.69 -11.45 4.71
CA LYS A 35 -11.69 -12.48 4.41
C LYS A 35 -11.39 -13.17 3.09
N GLU A 36 -11.03 -12.40 2.08
CA GLU A 36 -10.82 -12.88 0.72
C GLU A 36 -9.71 -12.11 0.03
N ILE A 37 -8.96 -12.80 -0.83
CA ILE A 37 -7.91 -12.23 -1.67
C ILE A 37 -7.87 -12.91 -3.03
N ILE A 38 -7.87 -12.11 -4.10
CA ILE A 38 -7.88 -12.57 -5.49
C ILE A 38 -6.74 -11.88 -6.25
N ILE A 39 -5.92 -12.65 -6.96
CA ILE A 39 -4.87 -12.11 -7.83
C ILE A 39 -5.51 -11.68 -9.16
N LEU A 40 -5.40 -10.39 -9.50
CA LEU A 40 -5.93 -9.85 -10.74
C LEU A 40 -4.88 -9.90 -11.85
N LYS A 41 -5.33 -10.13 -13.10
CA LYS A 41 -4.45 -10.11 -14.27
C LYS A 41 -3.82 -8.73 -14.46
N ARG A 42 -2.53 -8.72 -14.80
CA ARG A 42 -1.71 -7.52 -14.99
C ARG A 42 -2.24 -6.67 -16.15
N ASN A 43 -2.55 -5.40 -15.87
CA ASN A 43 -2.71 -4.35 -16.88
C ASN A 43 -1.54 -3.36 -16.72
N GLN A 44 -0.72 -3.19 -17.76
CA GLN A 44 0.53 -2.41 -17.69
C GLN A 44 0.28 -0.91 -17.50
N MET A 45 -0.81 -0.39 -18.06
CA MET A 45 -1.15 1.04 -17.98
C MET A 45 -1.50 1.47 -16.55
N GLU A 46 -2.24 0.62 -15.83
CA GLU A 46 -2.65 0.89 -14.45
C GLU A 46 -1.49 0.81 -13.44
N MET A 47 -0.44 0.02 -13.73
CA MET A 47 0.74 -0.07 -12.85
C MET A 47 1.50 1.24 -12.78
N LYS A 48 1.68 1.93 -13.92
CA LYS A 48 2.44 3.17 -13.97
C LYS A 48 1.73 4.28 -13.18
N GLN A 49 0.41 4.39 -13.34
CA GLN A 49 -0.40 5.34 -12.57
C GLN A 49 -0.32 5.08 -11.07
N TYR A 50 -0.35 3.81 -10.66
CA TYR A 50 -0.21 3.43 -9.26
C TYR A 50 1.19 3.72 -8.69
N GLU A 51 2.26 3.48 -9.46
CA GLU A 51 3.63 3.84 -9.04
C GLU A 51 3.76 5.36 -8.81
N GLU A 52 3.18 6.17 -9.70
CA GLU A 52 3.15 7.64 -9.56
C GLU A 52 2.34 8.10 -8.34
N GLU A 53 1.18 7.48 -8.08
CA GLU A 53 0.33 7.80 -6.91
C GLU A 53 0.98 7.35 -5.59
N MET A 54 1.61 6.18 -5.57
CA MET A 54 2.35 5.71 -4.40
C MET A 54 3.54 6.61 -4.10
N GLN A 55 4.33 6.97 -5.11
CA GLN A 55 5.47 7.87 -4.90
C GLN A 55 5.00 9.22 -4.37
N ARG A 56 3.89 9.77 -4.90
CA ARG A 56 3.30 11.00 -4.39
C ARG A 56 2.85 10.88 -2.93
N SER A 57 2.18 9.79 -2.56
CA SER A 57 1.72 9.55 -1.18
C SER A 57 2.91 9.42 -0.21
N ILE A 58 3.99 8.78 -0.65
CA ILE A 58 5.25 8.69 0.10
C ILE A 58 5.85 10.09 0.26
N ASP A 59 5.98 10.84 -0.83
CA ASP A 59 6.54 12.19 -0.84
C ASP A 59 5.75 13.13 0.08
N GLU A 60 4.41 13.05 0.08
CA GLU A 60 3.52 13.81 0.99
C GLU A 60 3.71 13.41 2.45
N ALA A 61 3.80 12.10 2.74
CA ALA A 61 4.08 11.62 4.09
C ALA A 61 5.45 12.08 4.59
N PHE A 62 6.48 12.08 3.75
CA PHE A 62 7.81 12.59 4.08
C PHE A 62 7.81 14.11 4.26
N ALA A 63 7.14 14.86 3.38
CA ALA A 63 7.00 16.31 3.50
C ALA A 63 6.38 16.70 4.85
N ASN A 64 5.33 16.00 5.28
CA ASN A 64 4.69 16.23 6.57
C ASN A 64 5.54 15.75 7.77
N SER A 65 6.28 14.64 7.61
CA SER A 65 7.14 14.07 8.67
C SER A 65 8.36 14.93 8.99
N THR A 66 8.89 15.72 8.04
CA THR A 66 10.00 16.64 8.32
C THR A 66 9.64 17.78 9.29
N SER A 67 8.34 18.11 9.45
CA SER A 67 7.92 19.09 10.46
C SER A 67 8.07 18.56 11.89
N HIS A 68 7.88 17.25 12.10
CA HIS A 68 8.02 16.61 13.41
C HIS A 68 9.47 16.25 13.77
N ILE A 69 10.33 15.99 12.78
CA ILE A 69 11.74 15.65 13.02
C ILE A 69 12.56 16.87 13.48
N LYS A 70 12.17 18.09 13.09
CA LYS A 70 12.86 19.31 13.55
C LYS A 70 12.86 19.48 15.07
N ASN A 71 11.86 18.95 15.78
CA ASN A 71 11.77 19.11 17.24
C ASN A 71 12.58 18.08 18.04
N LEU A 72 13.22 17.08 17.40
CA LEU A 72 14.09 16.11 18.09
C LEU A 72 15.57 16.51 18.05
N SER A 73 15.93 17.49 17.22
CA SER A 73 17.30 18.01 17.11
C SER A 73 17.59 19.15 18.10
N ASP A 74 16.58 19.75 18.69
CA ASP A 74 16.72 20.92 19.57
C ASP A 74 16.87 20.55 21.06
N GLU A 75 16.85 19.25 21.41
CA GLU A 75 17.08 18.72 22.78
C GLU A 75 18.36 17.86 22.89
N LEU A 76 19.45 18.25 22.20
CA LEU A 76 20.79 17.67 22.40
C LEU A 76 21.83 18.73 22.77
#